data_AF-Q001C8-F1
#
_entry.id   AF-Q001C8-F1
#
_cell.length_a   1.000
_cell.length_b   1.000
_cell.length_c   1.000
_cell.angle_alpha   90.00
_cell.angle_beta   90.00
_cell.angle_gamma   90.00
#
_symmetry.space_group_name_H-M   'P 1'
#
loop_
_entity.id
_entity.type
_entity.pdbx_description
1 polymer ?
#
loop_
_entity_poly.entity_id
_entity_poly.type
_entity_poly.pdbx_seq_one_letter_code
_entity_poly.pdbx_strand_id
1 'polypeptide(L)'
;LLSNHCERCSCPAPPPKISDLMNDKDLLDLLRLKLDPNHCTIKNWKNFASRWGMSYDELTLLEHRAQGSLSHSPTQEFLLRYNQKTVNELTELCRIYQRIDV
;
A
#
# COMPACT_ATOMS: atom_id res chain seq x y z
N LEU A 1 -11.83 -35.19 -20.78
CA LEU A 1 -11.73 -35.47 -19.33
C LEU A 1 -10.34 -36.02 -19.06
N LEU A 2 -9.44 -35.20 -18.53
CA LEU A 2 -8.30 -35.66 -17.73
C LEU A 2 -7.97 -34.51 -16.78
N SER A 3 -8.73 -34.52 -15.69
CA SER A 3 -8.45 -33.74 -14.48
C SER A 3 -7.12 -34.27 -13.92
N ASN A 4 -6.05 -33.50 -14.10
CA ASN A 4 -4.82 -33.67 -13.33
C ASN A 4 -4.92 -32.74 -12.13
N HIS A 5 -5.67 -33.15 -11.11
CA HIS A 5 -5.52 -32.57 -9.78
C HIS A 5 -4.10 -32.89 -9.27
N CYS A 6 -3.26 -31.87 -9.09
CA CYS A 6 -2.01 -32.04 -8.32
C CYS A 6 -2.38 -32.23 -6.84
N GLU A 7 -2.67 -33.45 -6.43
CA GLU A 7 -2.97 -33.80 -5.02
C GLU A 7 -1.72 -33.78 -4.11
N ARG A 8 -0.55 -33.32 -4.58
CA ARG A 8 0.72 -33.34 -3.80
C ARG A 8 1.60 -32.11 -3.94
N CYS A 9 1.05 -30.99 -4.42
CA CYS A 9 1.77 -29.73 -4.43
C CYS A 9 1.49 -28.99 -3.10
N SER A 10 2.04 -29.47 -1.98
CA SER A 10 1.95 -28.81 -0.66
C SER A 10 2.86 -27.56 -0.59
N CYS A 11 2.93 -26.79 -1.66
CA CYS A 11 3.61 -25.51 -1.66
C CYS A 11 2.63 -24.50 -1.06
N PRO A 12 2.96 -23.85 0.08
CA PRO A 12 2.14 -22.75 0.57
C PRO A 12 2.05 -21.70 -0.55
N ALA A 13 0.84 -21.16 -0.75
CA ALA A 13 0.64 -20.07 -1.70
C ALA A 13 1.61 -18.93 -1.36
N PRO A 14 2.18 -18.23 -2.36
CA PRO A 14 3.00 -17.07 -2.09
C PRO A 14 2.20 -16.04 -1.29
N PRO A 15 2.84 -15.28 -0.39
CA PRO A 15 2.16 -14.22 0.33
C PRO A 15 1.53 -13.22 -0.65
N PRO A 16 0.32 -12.70 -0.36
CA PRO A 16 -0.30 -11.69 -1.20
C PRO A 16 0.60 -10.45 -1.26
N LYS A 17 0.65 -9.84 -2.44
CA LYS A 17 1.39 -8.62 -2.72
C LYS A 17 0.48 -7.41 -2.71
N ILE A 18 1.07 -6.23 -2.58
CA ILE A 18 0.33 -4.97 -2.71
C ILE A 18 -0.32 -4.86 -4.09
N SER A 19 0.30 -5.39 -5.15
CA SER A 19 -0.33 -5.48 -6.48
C SER A 19 -1.69 -6.17 -6.48
N ASP A 20 -1.91 -7.14 -5.59
CA ASP A 20 -3.18 -7.86 -5.49
C ASP A 20 -4.27 -6.95 -4.89
N LEU A 21 -3.89 -6.06 -3.95
CA LEU A 21 -4.77 -5.05 -3.37
C LEU A 21 -5.19 -3.98 -4.39
N MET A 22 -4.33 -3.66 -5.36
CA MET A 22 -4.59 -2.61 -6.36
C MET A 22 -5.78 -2.93 -7.27
N ASN A 23 -6.22 -4.18 -7.31
CA ASN A 23 -7.40 -4.61 -8.08
C ASN A 23 -8.72 -4.46 -7.29
N ASP A 24 -8.65 -4.23 -5.97
CA ASP A 24 -9.81 -4.03 -5.11
C ASP A 24 -10.04 -2.53 -4.87
N LYS A 25 -11.07 -1.99 -5.54
CA LYS A 25 -11.38 -0.56 -5.49
C LYS A 25 -11.85 -0.11 -4.11
N ASP A 26 -12.70 -0.90 -3.45
CA ASP A 26 -13.27 -0.52 -2.15
C ASP A 26 -12.16 -0.52 -1.09
N LEU A 27 -11.27 -1.51 -1.12
CA LEU A 27 -10.11 -1.54 -0.25
C LEU A 27 -9.15 -0.38 -0.52
N LEU A 28 -8.88 -0.06 -1.79
CA LEU A 28 -8.03 1.07 -2.14
C LEU A 28 -8.64 2.39 -1.66
N ASP A 29 -9.95 2.59 -1.80
CA ASP A 29 -10.63 3.79 -1.32
C ASP A 29 -10.58 3.91 0.21
N LEU A 30 -10.67 2.80 0.95
CA LEU A 30 -10.44 2.79 2.40
C LEU A 30 -9.01 3.19 2.76
N LEU A 31 -8.00 2.62 2.08
CA LEU A 31 -6.59 2.97 2.32
C LEU A 31 -6.35 4.45 2.05
N ARG A 32 -6.90 5.00 0.96
CA ARG A 32 -6.83 6.43 0.62
C ARG A 32 -7.42 7.29 1.72
N LEU A 33 -8.64 6.97 2.19
CA LEU A 33 -9.30 7.71 3.27
C LEU A 33 -8.44 7.78 4.55
N LYS A 34 -7.70 6.72 4.84
CA LYS A 34 -6.89 6.59 6.06
C LYS A 34 -5.48 7.14 5.94
N LEU A 35 -4.86 7.02 4.77
CA LEU A 35 -3.43 7.31 4.59
C LEU A 35 -3.15 8.56 3.77
N ASP A 36 -4.10 9.08 2.99
CA ASP A 36 -3.91 10.38 2.33
C ASP A 36 -3.75 11.49 3.39
N PRO A 37 -3.08 12.61 3.06
CA PRO A 37 -2.80 13.67 4.02
C PRO A 37 -4.08 14.21 4.64
N ASN A 38 -4.38 13.77 5.84
CA ASN A 38 -5.43 14.33 6.68
C ASN A 38 -4.84 14.45 8.09
N HIS A 39 -4.71 15.70 8.53
CA HIS A 39 -4.14 16.08 9.83
C HIS A 39 -2.64 15.79 10.01
N CYS A 40 -1.84 16.81 10.36
CA CYS A 40 -0.37 16.72 10.43
C CYS A 40 0.19 15.79 11.53
N THR A 41 -0.62 15.45 12.53
CA THR A 41 -0.21 14.58 13.65
C THR A 41 -0.36 13.08 13.36
N ILE A 42 -1.06 12.71 12.27
CA ILE A 42 -1.32 11.31 11.93
C ILE A 42 -0.20 10.80 11.02
N LYS A 43 0.34 9.61 11.35
CA LYS A 43 1.34 8.92 10.52
C LYS A 43 0.71 8.42 9.22
N ASN A 44 0.89 9.17 8.15
CA ASN A 44 0.24 9.00 6.84
C ASN A 44 1.15 8.31 5.79
N TRP A 45 0.74 8.31 4.52
CA TRP A 45 1.50 7.73 3.40
C TRP A 45 2.98 8.17 3.35
N LYS A 46 3.30 9.43 3.70
CA LYS A 46 4.70 9.91 3.66
C LYS A 46 5.57 9.17 4.66
N ASN A 47 5.02 8.88 5.84
CA ASN A 47 5.73 8.17 6.89
C ASN A 47 6.03 6.74 6.39
N PHE A 48 5.04 6.10 5.80
CA PHE A 48 5.15 4.76 5.22
C PHE A 48 6.18 4.72 4.08
N ALA A 49 6.06 5.63 3.11
CA ALA A 49 6.97 5.78 1.99
C ALA A 49 8.42 6.08 2.42
N SER A 50 8.62 6.98 3.37
CA SER A 50 9.95 7.31 3.90
C SER A 50 10.62 6.10 4.55
N ARG A 51 9.85 5.27 5.26
CA ARG A 51 10.34 4.05 5.92
C ARG A 51 10.77 3.00 4.91
N TRP A 52 10.16 2.97 3.73
CA TRP A 52 10.56 2.13 2.61
C TRP A 52 11.58 2.79 1.67
N GLY A 53 12.19 3.91 2.09
CA GLY A 53 13.33 4.51 1.43
C GLY A 53 13.01 5.54 0.34
N MET A 54 11.76 6.02 0.25
CA MET A 54 11.45 7.16 -0.62
C MET A 54 12.15 8.41 -0.07
N SER A 55 12.93 9.09 -0.92
CA SER A 55 13.71 10.27 -0.50
C SER A 55 12.81 11.47 -0.20
N TYR A 56 13.35 12.45 0.53
CA TYR A 56 12.64 13.69 0.85
C TYR A 56 12.15 14.44 -0.40
N ASP A 57 12.98 14.50 -1.45
CA ASP A 57 12.63 15.16 -2.69
C ASP A 57 11.49 14.45 -3.42
N GLU A 58 11.52 13.11 -3.44
CA GLU A 58 10.43 12.31 -4.01
C GLU A 58 9.12 12.45 -3.22
N LEU A 59 9.19 12.46 -1.89
CA LEU A 59 8.04 12.70 -1.02
C LEU A 59 7.43 14.08 -1.25
N THR A 60 8.28 15.11 -1.37
CA THR A 60 7.85 16.49 -1.61
C THR A 60 7.22 16.64 -2.99
N LEU A 61 7.83 16.03 -4.02
CA LEU A 61 7.30 16.01 -5.37
C LEU A 61 5.92 15.32 -5.44
N LEU A 62 5.78 14.17 -4.79
CA LEU A 62 4.53 13.42 -4.75
C LEU A 62 3.44 14.21 -4.01
N GLU A 63 3.76 14.85 -2.88
CA GLU A 63 2.80 15.71 -2.19
C GLU A 63 2.30 16.85 -3.09
N HIS A 64 3.22 17.55 -3.77
CA HIS A 64 2.85 18.65 -4.67
C HIS A 64 1.95 18.18 -5.82
N ARG A 65 2.17 16.99 -6.37
CA ARG A 65 1.32 16.41 -7.44
C ARG A 65 -0.07 16.04 -6.95
N ALA A 66 -0.15 15.56 -5.71
CA ALA A 66 -1.42 15.19 -5.07
C ALA A 66 -2.22 16.41 -4.59
N GLN A 67 -1.58 17.55 -4.36
CA GLN A 67 -2.19 18.71 -3.74
C GLN A 67 -3.35 19.26 -4.59
N GLY A 68 -4.56 19.25 -4.04
CA GLY A 68 -5.77 19.76 -4.71
C GLY A 68 -6.32 18.87 -5.82
N SER A 69 -5.77 17.67 -6.03
CA SER A 69 -6.27 16.73 -7.02
C SER A 69 -7.27 15.75 -6.41
N LEU A 70 -8.46 15.63 -7.02
CA LEU A 70 -9.41 14.56 -6.72
C LEU A 70 -9.04 13.23 -7.38
N SER A 71 -8.19 13.27 -8.42
CA SER A 71 -7.81 12.10 -9.23
C SER A 71 -6.46 11.50 -8.85
N HIS A 72 -5.59 12.26 -8.16
CA HIS A 72 -4.26 11.81 -7.78
C HIS A 72 -4.15 11.63 -6.26
N SER A 73 -4.29 10.38 -5.82
CA SER A 73 -4.03 10.01 -4.44
C SER A 73 -2.55 9.67 -4.24
N PRO A 74 -1.87 10.32 -3.28
CA PRO A 74 -0.48 10.01 -2.97
C PRO A 74 -0.34 8.65 -2.30
N THR A 75 -1.35 8.17 -1.55
CA THR A 75 -1.38 6.79 -1.05
C THR A 75 -1.37 5.78 -2.19
N GLN A 76 -2.18 6.01 -3.22
CA GLN A 76 -2.23 5.11 -4.37
C GLN A 76 -0.91 5.06 -5.15
N GLU A 77 -0.27 6.21 -5.38
CA GLU A 77 1.03 6.25 -6.07
C GLU A 77 2.15 5.61 -5.22
N PHE A 78 2.13 5.83 -3.90
CA PHE A 78 2.99 5.12 -2.95
C PHE A 78 2.82 3.60 -3.06
N LEU A 79 1.59 3.08 -2.97
CA LEU A 79 1.32 1.64 -3.06
C LEU A 79 1.73 1.07 -4.43
N LEU A 80 1.47 1.81 -5.51
CA LEU A 80 1.86 1.42 -6.85
C LEU A 80 3.38 1.28 -7.01
N ARG A 81 4.15 2.21 -6.43
CA ARG A 81 5.62 2.22 -6.49
C ARG A 81 6.26 1.05 -5.73
N TYR A 82 5.57 0.54 -4.70
CA TYR A 82 6.02 -0.58 -3.89
C TYR A 82 5.18 -1.85 -4.09
N ASN A 83 4.49 -1.98 -5.24
CA ASN A 83 3.52 -3.05 -5.49
C ASN A 83 4.11 -4.48 -5.40
N GLN A 84 5.42 -4.61 -5.53
CA GLN A 84 6.16 -5.86 -5.41
C GLN A 84 6.29 -6.35 -3.97
N LYS A 85 6.11 -5.47 -2.97
CA LYS A 85 6.14 -5.81 -1.56
C LYS A 85 4.90 -6.61 -1.16
N THR A 86 5.05 -7.41 -0.12
CA THR A 86 3.96 -8.22 0.44
C THR A 86 3.00 -7.36 1.26
N VAL A 87 1.75 -7.82 1.39
CA VAL A 87 0.78 -7.22 2.31
C VAL A 87 1.30 -7.25 3.76
N ASN A 88 2.03 -8.31 4.14
CA ASN A 88 2.64 -8.41 5.47
C ASN A 88 3.63 -7.27 5.76
N GLU A 89 4.42 -6.85 4.78
CA GLU A 89 5.31 -5.69 4.94
C GLU A 89 4.52 -4.39 5.13
N LEU A 90 3.37 -4.23 4.44
CA LEU A 90 2.47 -3.09 4.63
C LEU A 90 1.84 -3.12 6.04
N THR A 91 1.38 -4.29 6.48
CA THR A 91 0.84 -4.49 7.84
C THR A 91 1.89 -4.20 8.92
N GLU A 92 3.17 -4.51 8.67
CA GLU A 92 4.25 -4.15 9.60
C GLU A 92 4.41 -2.64 9.73
N LEU A 93 4.25 -1.86 8.66
CA LEU A 93 4.22 -0.40 8.76
C LEU A 93 3.05 0.08 9.62
N CYS A 94 1.85 -0.50 9.45
CA CYS A 94 0.70 -0.18 10.30
C CYS A 94 1.03 -0.42 11.78
N ARG A 95 1.66 -1.56 12.11
CA ARG A 95 2.10 -1.90 13.47
C ARG A 95 3.14 -0.90 14.00
N ILE A 96 4.20 -0.62 13.24
CA ILE A 96 5.29 0.30 13.64
C ILE A 96 4.74 1.69 13.95
N TYR A 97 3.82 2.18 13.11
CA TYR A 97 3.21 3.50 13.28
C TYR A 97 1.95 3.51 14.13
N GLN A 98 1.57 2.37 14.72
CA GLN A 98 0.36 2.19 15.53
C GLN A 98 -0.93 2.64 14.80
N ARG A 99 -0.96 2.49 13.47
CA ARG A 99 -2.11 2.75 12.60
C ARG A 99 -3.01 1.52 12.53
N ILE A 100 -3.65 1.18 13.65
CA ILE A 100 -4.56 0.02 13.75
C ILE A 100 -5.83 0.23 12.91
N ASP A 101 -6.13 1.48 12.57
CA ASP A 101 -7.27 1.89 11.74
C ASP A 101 -7.06 1.68 10.23
N VAL A 102 -5.83 1.30 9.83
CA VAL A 102 -5.39 0.98 8.46
C VAL A 102 -5.22 -0.53 8.34
#